data_AF-A0A925WZ14-F1
#
_entry.id   AF-A0A925WZ14-F1
#
_cell.length_a   1.000
_cell.length_b   1.000
_cell.length_c   1.000
_cell.angle_alpha   90.00
_cell.angle_beta   90.00
_cell.angle_gamma   90.00
#
_symmetry.space_group_name_H-M   'P 1'
#
loop_
_entity.id
_entity.type
_entity.pdbx_description
1 polymer ?
#
loop_
_entity_poly.entity_id
_entity_poly.type
_entity_poly.pdbx_seq_one_letter_code
_entity_poly.pdbx_strand_id
1 'polypeptide(L)'
;MNLRSALGWMMTMLGAMLLAGCEAVDTGSPSTAPSNASKQGVLIAPATQPSDIGKVMKTDAEWKQMLSPNQYFILREKGTEPPFKNEYHDNHKDGTYYCAACGLDLFSSKAKFESGTGWPSFWEPIAEGHVYVGKDSDGQRDELTCPRCGGHLGHVFDDGPKPTGKRYCMNGGAMNFVPLSK
;
A
#
# COMPACT_ATOMS: atom_id res chain seq x y z
N MET A 1 37.34 33.12 -39.81
CA MET A 1 38.05 31.99 -40.48
C MET A 1 37.75 30.75 -39.66
N ASN A 2 37.00 29.72 -40.03
CA ASN A 2 36.40 29.16 -41.27
C ASN A 2 35.08 28.50 -40.81
N LEU A 3 33.87 28.57 -41.40
CA LEU A 3 33.34 28.43 -42.76
C LEU A 3 33.53 27.06 -43.42
N ARG A 4 32.55 26.14 -43.22
CA ARG A 4 32.02 25.08 -44.12
C ARG A 4 30.62 24.67 -43.59
N SER A 5 29.43 24.90 -44.17
CA SER A 5 28.82 24.46 -45.45
C SER A 5 29.00 22.94 -45.70
N ALA A 6 28.01 22.12 -46.09
CA ALA A 6 26.77 22.30 -46.85
C ALA A 6 25.89 21.01 -46.78
N LEU A 7 24.61 21.15 -47.16
CA LEU A 7 23.73 20.25 -47.97
C LEU A 7 23.87 18.72 -47.75
N GLY A 8 22.86 17.92 -47.46
CA GLY A 8 21.47 17.86 -47.94
C GLY A 8 21.15 16.36 -48.17
N TRP A 9 19.87 15.95 -48.18
CA TRP A 9 19.31 15.00 -49.15
C TRP A 9 17.81 14.79 -48.92
N MET A 10 17.16 14.67 -50.07
CA MET A 10 15.75 14.75 -50.38
C MET A 10 15.15 13.35 -50.39
N MET A 11 13.89 13.26 -49.95
CA MET A 11 12.77 12.55 -50.57
C MET A 11 12.79 11.03 -50.89
N THR A 12 11.61 10.47 -50.58
CA THR A 12 10.85 9.39 -51.25
C THR A 12 11.21 7.93 -50.98
N MET A 13 10.20 7.18 -50.49
CA MET A 13 9.68 6.00 -51.19
C MET A 13 8.20 5.81 -50.82
N LEU A 14 7.39 5.79 -51.88
CA LEU A 14 5.96 5.46 -51.95
C LEU A 14 5.81 3.93 -51.81
N GLY A 15 4.79 3.45 -51.09
CA GLY A 15 4.41 2.04 -51.09
C GLY A 15 2.91 1.90 -50.89
N ALA A 16 2.21 1.47 -51.95
CA ALA A 16 0.75 1.38 -52.03
C ALA A 16 0.24 -0.07 -51.93
N MET A 17 -1.00 -0.19 -51.46
CA MET A 17 -2.05 -1.19 -51.75
C MET A 17 -1.83 -2.68 -51.43
N LEU A 18 -2.78 -3.26 -50.66
CA LEU A 18 -3.78 -4.19 -51.19
C LEU A 18 -4.94 -4.46 -50.21
N LEU A 19 -6.10 -4.71 -50.81
CA LEU A 19 -7.47 -4.81 -50.27
C LEU A 19 -7.80 -6.20 -49.69
N ALA A 20 -8.83 -6.25 -48.84
CA ALA A 20 -9.91 -7.26 -48.70
C ALA A 20 -10.35 -7.36 -47.22
N GLY A 21 -11.61 -7.41 -46.82
CA GLY A 21 -12.90 -7.45 -47.50
C GLY A 21 -14.00 -7.30 -46.43
N CYS A 22 -15.16 -6.80 -46.85
CA CYS A 22 -16.37 -6.68 -46.03
C CYS A 22 -17.08 -8.03 -45.91
N GLU A 23 -17.57 -8.37 -44.72
CA GLU A 23 -18.81 -9.14 -44.57
C GLU A 23 -19.65 -8.52 -43.45
N ALA A 24 -20.82 -8.03 -43.84
CA ALA A 24 -21.93 -7.68 -42.97
C ALA A 24 -23.07 -8.63 -43.33
N VAL A 25 -23.71 -9.23 -42.33
CA VAL A 25 -25.03 -9.86 -42.46
C VAL A 25 -25.73 -9.84 -41.11
N ASP A 26 -27.03 -10.00 -41.05
CA ASP A 26 -28.09 -9.02 -41.31
C ASP A 26 -29.29 -9.50 -40.45
N THR A 27 -30.16 -8.57 -40.08
CA THR A 27 -31.56 -8.73 -39.66
C THR A 27 -31.99 -9.68 -38.53
N GLY A 28 -32.76 -9.13 -37.58
CA GLY A 28 -33.66 -9.91 -36.72
C GLY A 28 -34.21 -9.14 -35.52
N SER A 29 -35.40 -8.57 -35.67
CA SER A 29 -36.09 -7.67 -34.72
C SER A 29 -37.04 -8.45 -33.73
N PRO A 30 -37.95 -7.79 -32.97
CA PRO A 30 -37.97 -7.72 -31.51
C PRO A 30 -38.99 -8.66 -30.83
N SER A 31 -38.84 -8.93 -29.53
CA SER A 31 -39.97 -9.41 -28.72
C SER A 31 -39.81 -9.16 -27.21
N THR A 32 -40.72 -8.31 -26.69
CA THR A 32 -41.48 -8.45 -25.43
C THR A 32 -40.78 -8.79 -24.10
N ALA A 33 -40.87 -7.85 -23.15
CA ALA A 33 -40.88 -8.13 -21.71
C ALA A 33 -42.10 -9.03 -21.33
N PRO A 34 -42.07 -9.76 -20.21
CA PRO A 34 -42.48 -9.12 -18.95
C PRO A 34 -41.71 -9.54 -17.70
N SER A 35 -41.91 -8.70 -16.68
CA SER A 35 -41.74 -8.84 -15.23
C SER A 35 -41.59 -10.25 -14.64
N ASN A 36 -40.66 -10.39 -13.69
CA ASN A 36 -41.01 -10.89 -12.36
C ASN A 36 -39.96 -10.55 -11.30
N ALA A 37 -40.45 -10.10 -10.16
CA ALA A 37 -39.71 -9.86 -8.93
C ALA A 37 -39.11 -11.17 -8.38
N SER A 38 -37.95 -11.10 -7.72
CA SER A 38 -37.83 -11.42 -6.29
C SER A 38 -36.38 -11.50 -5.80
N LYS A 39 -36.22 -11.09 -4.53
CA LYS A 39 -35.21 -11.50 -3.54
C LYS A 39 -33.77 -10.98 -3.66
N GLN A 40 -33.51 -10.00 -2.80
CA GLN A 40 -32.47 -10.02 -1.75
C GLN A 40 -31.04 -10.36 -2.21
N GLY A 41 -30.22 -9.31 -2.31
CA GLY A 41 -28.78 -9.40 -2.19
C GLY A 41 -28.29 -8.18 -1.42
N VAL A 42 -27.86 -8.38 -0.18
CA VAL A 42 -27.10 -7.39 0.59
C VAL A 42 -25.88 -7.02 -0.26
N LEU A 43 -25.78 -5.75 -0.65
CA LEU A 43 -24.58 -5.21 -1.27
C LEU A 43 -23.51 -5.12 -0.18
N ILE A 44 -22.81 -6.23 0.08
CA ILE A 44 -21.51 -6.18 0.70
C ILE A 44 -20.60 -5.58 -0.38
N ALA A 45 -20.25 -4.30 -0.21
CA ALA A 45 -19.21 -3.69 -1.03
C ALA A 45 -17.92 -4.52 -0.89
N PRO A 46 -17.23 -4.85 -2.00
CA PRO A 46 -16.07 -5.71 -1.96
C PRO A 46 -14.90 -5.03 -1.26
N ALA A 47 -14.04 -5.84 -0.63
CA ALA A 47 -12.75 -5.43 -0.11
C ALA A 47 -11.99 -4.61 -1.17
N THR A 48 -11.56 -3.42 -0.78
CA THR A 48 -10.77 -2.51 -1.60
C THR A 48 -9.54 -3.25 -2.12
N GLN A 49 -9.38 -3.33 -3.44
CA GLN A 49 -8.18 -3.92 -4.02
C GLN A 49 -6.96 -3.07 -3.63
N PRO A 50 -5.75 -3.65 -3.45
CA PRO A 50 -4.54 -2.91 -3.11
C PRO A 50 -4.19 -1.76 -4.09
N SER A 51 -4.81 -1.72 -5.27
CA SER A 51 -4.65 -0.69 -6.30
C SER A 51 -5.12 0.70 -5.87
N ASP A 52 -6.00 0.82 -4.88
CA ASP A 52 -6.70 2.08 -4.61
C ASP A 52 -6.03 2.94 -3.51
N ILE A 53 -4.98 2.42 -2.86
CA ILE A 53 -4.30 3.09 -1.72
C ILE A 53 -3.47 4.31 -2.16
N GLY A 54 -3.18 4.46 -3.46
CA GLY A 54 -2.39 5.53 -4.05
C GLY A 54 -0.93 5.51 -3.61
N LYS A 55 0.02 5.80 -4.52
CA LYS A 55 1.45 5.86 -4.17
C LYS A 55 1.87 7.27 -3.76
N VAL A 56 2.70 7.37 -2.73
CA VAL A 56 3.35 8.61 -2.30
C VAL A 56 4.85 8.50 -2.57
N MET A 57 5.32 9.29 -3.53
CA MET A 57 6.73 9.39 -3.90
C MET A 57 7.26 10.75 -3.46
N LYS A 58 8.33 10.75 -2.65
CA LYS A 58 9.07 11.95 -2.26
C LYS A 58 10.56 11.65 -2.20
N THR A 59 11.35 12.69 -2.33
CA THR A 59 12.81 12.62 -2.16
C THR A 59 13.20 12.44 -0.70
N ASP A 60 14.41 11.93 -0.46
CA ASP A 60 14.96 11.80 0.89
C ASP A 60 15.05 13.15 1.61
N ALA A 61 15.35 14.23 0.87
CA ALA A 61 15.42 15.57 1.43
C ALA A 61 14.05 16.05 1.96
N GLU A 62 12.97 15.80 1.21
CA GLU A 62 11.61 16.08 1.68
C GLU A 62 11.27 15.24 2.91
N TRP A 63 11.61 13.95 2.91
CA TRP A 63 11.36 13.09 4.07
C TRP A 63 12.12 13.55 5.32
N LYS A 64 13.38 13.96 5.19
CA LYS A 64 14.17 14.51 6.31
C LYS A 64 13.58 15.80 6.89
N GLN A 65 12.86 16.59 6.08
CA GLN A 65 12.19 17.80 6.55
C GLN A 65 10.86 17.51 7.25
N MET A 66 10.16 16.45 6.83
CA MET A 66 8.83 16.11 7.35
C MET A 66 8.86 15.18 8.57
N LEU A 67 9.86 14.30 8.65
CA LEU A 67 9.96 13.27 9.68
C LEU A 67 10.89 13.73 10.81
N SER A 68 10.57 13.32 12.03
CA SER A 68 11.55 13.38 13.12
C SER A 68 12.76 12.48 12.81
N PRO A 69 13.93 12.71 13.44
CA PRO A 69 15.11 11.87 13.22
C PRO A 69 14.86 10.38 13.44
N ASN A 70 14.11 10.00 14.49
CA ASN A 70 13.78 8.60 14.77
C ASN A 70 12.84 8.01 13.72
N GLN A 71 11.79 8.75 13.32
CA GLN A 71 10.89 8.33 12.23
C GLN A 71 11.66 8.13 10.93
N TYR A 72 12.57 9.04 10.57
CA TYR A 72 13.37 8.91 9.36
C TYR A 72 14.28 7.67 9.42
N PHE A 73 15.01 7.50 10.52
CA PHE A 73 15.86 6.34 10.76
C PHE A 73 15.10 5.02 10.58
N ILE A 74 13.91 4.91 11.17
CA ILE A 74 13.09 3.69 11.07
C ILE A 74 12.52 3.54 9.65
N LEU A 75 11.76 4.53 9.16
CA LEU A 75 10.97 4.40 7.94
C LEU A 75 11.81 4.39 6.67
N ARG A 76 12.97 5.05 6.65
CA ARG A 76 13.79 5.24 5.44
C ARG A 76 15.11 4.49 5.49
N GLU A 77 15.73 4.41 6.66
CA GLU A 77 17.01 3.70 6.83
C GLU A 77 16.82 2.27 7.37
N LYS A 78 15.57 1.80 7.45
CA LYS A 78 15.20 0.46 7.96
C LYS A 78 15.72 0.20 9.38
N GLY A 79 15.81 1.26 10.18
CA GLY A 79 16.23 1.19 11.58
C GLY A 79 15.20 0.47 12.46
N THR A 80 15.66 -0.01 13.61
CA THR A 80 14.80 -0.55 14.67
C THR A 80 15.06 0.23 15.96
N GLU A 81 14.00 0.74 16.57
CA GLU A 81 14.11 1.47 17.84
C GLU A 81 14.32 0.51 19.03
N PRO A 82 14.90 0.96 20.16
CA PRO A 82 15.11 0.10 21.32
C PRO A 82 13.79 -0.41 21.93
N PRO A 83 13.75 -1.65 22.44
CA PRO A 83 12.56 -2.19 23.10
C PRO A 83 12.21 -1.37 24.35
N PHE A 84 10.92 -1.23 24.64
CA PHE A 84 10.36 -0.51 25.79
C PHE A 84 10.69 1.01 25.84
N LYS A 85 11.34 1.55 24.80
CA LYS A 85 11.69 2.98 24.69
C LYS A 85 10.98 3.64 23.51
N ASN A 86 9.74 3.24 23.27
CA ASN A 86 8.90 3.78 22.23
C ASN A 86 7.54 4.19 22.79
N GLU A 87 6.87 5.11 22.10
CA GLU A 87 5.66 5.78 22.58
C GLU A 87 4.46 4.85 22.72
N TYR A 88 4.45 3.71 22.01
CA TYR A 88 3.22 2.94 21.80
C TYR A 88 3.26 1.50 22.31
N HIS A 89 4.37 1.03 22.88
CA HIS A 89 4.45 -0.34 23.40
C HIS A 89 3.39 -0.59 24.49
N ASP A 90 3.20 0.36 25.41
CA ASP A 90 2.24 0.32 26.52
C ASP A 90 0.95 1.12 26.27
N ASN A 91 0.72 1.59 25.03
CA ASN A 91 -0.49 2.34 24.73
C ASN A 91 -1.73 1.42 24.72
N HIS A 92 -2.74 1.79 25.51
CA HIS A 92 -4.03 1.08 25.63
C HIS A 92 -5.24 1.93 25.25
N LYS A 93 -5.02 3.12 24.69
CA LYS A 93 -6.13 4.01 24.27
C LYS A 93 -6.84 3.42 23.05
N ASP A 94 -8.16 3.63 22.97
CA ASP A 94 -8.91 3.31 21.76
C ASP A 94 -8.57 4.30 20.64
N GLY A 95 -8.26 3.78 19.44
CA GLY A 95 -7.84 4.61 18.33
C GLY A 95 -7.31 3.83 17.13
N THR A 96 -6.67 4.57 16.22
CA THR A 96 -6.06 4.02 15.00
C THR A 96 -4.61 4.47 14.89
N TYR A 97 -3.75 3.55 14.45
CA TYR A 97 -2.35 3.78 14.15
C TYR A 97 -2.17 3.99 12.65
N TYR A 98 -1.48 5.06 12.30
CA TYR A 98 -1.23 5.47 10.92
C TYR A 98 0.27 5.47 10.65
N CYS A 99 0.67 5.17 9.41
CA CYS A 99 2.04 5.35 8.96
C CYS A 99 2.50 6.78 9.21
N ALA A 100 3.56 6.96 9.99
CA ALA A 100 4.03 8.29 10.37
C ALA A 100 4.51 9.13 9.18
N ALA A 101 4.86 8.50 8.05
CA ALA A 101 5.27 9.21 6.84
C ALA A 101 4.12 9.70 5.95
N CYS A 102 3.14 8.85 5.67
CA CYS A 102 2.11 9.15 4.65
C CYS A 102 0.68 9.17 5.18
N GLY A 103 0.48 8.88 6.47
CA GLY A 103 -0.84 8.88 7.09
C GLY A 103 -1.77 7.77 6.60
N LEU A 104 -1.27 6.71 5.96
CA LEU A 104 -2.07 5.52 5.70
C LEU A 104 -2.42 4.85 7.04
N ASP A 105 -3.68 4.48 7.25
CA ASP A 105 -4.12 3.67 8.38
C ASP A 105 -3.54 2.26 8.30
N LEU A 106 -2.92 1.80 9.39
CA LEU A 106 -2.21 0.53 9.44
C LEU A 106 -2.89 -0.48 10.38
N PHE A 107 -3.22 -0.04 11.59
CA PHE A 107 -3.72 -0.91 12.66
C PHE A 107 -4.77 -0.23 13.51
N SER A 108 -5.78 -1.00 13.95
CA SER A 108 -6.71 -0.58 15.00
C SER A 108 -6.15 -0.93 16.38
N SER A 109 -6.42 -0.12 17.40
CA SER A 109 -6.12 -0.47 18.80
C SER A 109 -6.80 -1.77 19.24
N LYS A 110 -7.94 -2.15 18.62
CA LYS A 110 -8.65 -3.41 18.89
C LYS A 110 -7.83 -4.65 18.53
N ALA A 111 -6.89 -4.51 17.58
CA ALA A 111 -5.99 -5.57 17.18
C ALA A 111 -4.69 -5.60 18.02
N LYS A 112 -4.45 -4.58 18.86
CA LYS A 112 -3.24 -4.51 19.69
C LYS A 112 -3.33 -5.50 20.84
N PHE A 113 -2.22 -6.14 21.18
CA PHE A 113 -2.10 -7.02 22.33
C PHE A 113 -0.72 -6.92 22.99
N GLU A 114 -0.64 -7.39 24.24
CA GLU A 114 0.60 -7.38 25.03
C GLU A 114 1.43 -8.63 24.74
N SER A 115 2.46 -8.48 23.89
CA SER A 115 3.37 -9.56 23.52
C SER A 115 4.57 -9.71 24.45
N GLY A 116 4.85 -8.70 25.29
CA GLY A 116 6.05 -8.67 26.15
C GLY A 116 7.36 -8.42 25.40
N THR A 117 7.32 -8.15 24.09
CA THR A 117 8.52 -7.98 23.25
C THR A 117 9.21 -6.63 23.40
N GLY A 118 8.48 -5.62 23.90
CA GLY A 118 8.94 -4.24 24.00
C GLY A 118 8.57 -3.37 22.81
N TRP A 119 7.85 -3.89 21.82
CA TRP A 119 7.31 -3.13 20.69
C TRP A 119 5.80 -3.33 20.55
N PRO A 120 5.06 -2.33 20.02
CA PRO A 120 3.65 -2.46 19.67
C PRO A 120 3.42 -3.72 18.84
N SER A 121 2.47 -4.55 19.28
CA SER A 121 2.16 -5.83 18.65
C SER A 121 0.69 -5.91 18.32
N PHE A 122 0.38 -6.28 17.08
CA PHE A 122 -0.98 -6.44 16.57
C PHE A 122 -1.16 -7.83 15.99
N TRP A 123 -2.37 -8.37 16.03
CA TRP A 123 -2.64 -9.71 15.48
C TRP A 123 -3.19 -9.69 14.05
N GLU A 124 -3.62 -8.52 13.56
CA GLU A 124 -4.04 -8.28 12.17
C GLU A 124 -3.84 -6.81 11.77
N PRO A 125 -3.62 -6.50 10.48
CA PRO A 125 -3.72 -5.12 9.97
C PRO A 125 -5.17 -4.64 9.93
N ILE A 126 -5.37 -3.33 9.80
CA ILE A 126 -6.72 -2.73 9.76
C ILE A 126 -7.56 -3.19 8.57
N ALA A 127 -6.89 -3.48 7.44
CA ALA A 127 -7.49 -4.03 6.23
C ALA A 127 -6.42 -4.75 5.40
N GLU A 128 -6.87 -5.62 4.50
CA GLU A 128 -6.01 -6.28 3.52
C GLU A 128 -5.31 -5.23 2.64
N GLY A 129 -4.02 -5.45 2.36
CA GLY A 129 -3.24 -4.54 1.52
C GLY A 129 -2.79 -3.23 2.20
N HIS A 130 -3.08 -3.01 3.48
CA HIS A 130 -2.59 -1.83 4.23
C HIS A 130 -1.19 -2.00 4.82
N VAL A 131 -0.66 -3.22 4.78
CA VAL A 131 0.75 -3.56 5.02
C VAL A 131 1.23 -4.49 3.90
N TYR A 132 2.47 -4.32 3.46
CA TYR A 132 3.12 -5.25 2.53
C TYR A 132 4.13 -6.11 3.28
N VAL A 133 4.10 -7.41 3.02
CA VAL A 133 5.05 -8.39 3.58
C VAL A 133 6.07 -8.73 2.50
N GLY A 134 7.35 -8.51 2.81
CA GLY A 134 8.48 -8.91 1.96
C GLY A 134 9.57 -9.55 2.81
N LYS A 135 10.65 -10.02 2.18
CA LYS A 135 11.84 -10.46 2.92
C LYS A 135 12.68 -9.26 3.30
N ASP A 136 13.24 -9.27 4.50
CA ASP A 136 14.29 -8.33 4.89
C ASP A 136 15.57 -8.54 4.07
N SER A 137 16.55 -7.64 4.22
CA SER A 137 17.77 -7.66 3.41
C SER A 137 18.64 -8.90 3.59
N ASP A 138 18.55 -9.57 4.75
CA ASP A 138 19.26 -10.83 5.04
C ASP A 138 18.42 -12.09 4.73
N GLY A 139 17.14 -11.89 4.41
CA GLY A 139 16.20 -12.93 4.00
C GLY A 139 15.66 -13.78 5.16
N GLN A 140 16.00 -13.46 6.40
CA GLN A 140 15.68 -14.29 7.57
C GLN A 140 14.28 -14.00 8.11
N ARG A 141 13.77 -12.77 7.92
CA ARG A 141 12.49 -12.35 8.50
C ARG A 141 11.58 -11.73 7.46
N ASP A 142 10.28 -11.79 7.76
CA ASP A 142 9.24 -11.15 6.97
C ASP A 142 9.11 -9.69 7.41
N GLU A 143 9.68 -8.79 6.61
CA GLU A 143 9.64 -7.34 6.75
C GLU A 143 8.25 -6.80 6.39
N LEU A 144 7.74 -5.90 7.23
CA LEU A 144 6.55 -5.11 6.98
C LEU A 144 6.95 -3.74 6.44
N THR A 145 6.40 -3.38 5.29
CA THR A 145 6.55 -2.04 4.69
C THR A 145 5.19 -1.40 4.39
N CYS A 146 5.15 -0.06 4.39
CA CYS A 146 3.97 0.68 4.02
C CYS A 146 3.75 0.60 2.50
N PRO A 147 2.62 0.08 2.02
CA PRO A 147 2.38 -0.08 0.58
C PRO A 147 2.19 1.27 -0.13
N ARG A 148 1.80 2.33 0.59
CA ARG A 148 1.62 3.68 0.03
C ARG A 148 2.94 4.40 -0.21
N CYS A 149 3.86 4.39 0.74
CA CYS A 149 5.08 5.21 0.69
C CYS A 149 6.40 4.42 0.77
N GLY A 150 6.33 3.08 0.83
CA GLY A 150 7.48 2.18 0.89
C GLY A 150 8.27 2.19 2.21
N GLY A 151 7.79 2.91 3.23
CA GLY A 151 8.53 3.04 4.49
C GLY A 151 8.58 1.74 5.28
N HIS A 152 9.73 1.42 5.89
CA HIS A 152 9.88 0.29 6.81
C HIS A 152 9.05 0.49 8.08
N LEU A 153 8.36 -0.56 8.51
CA LEU A 153 7.46 -0.49 9.67
C LEU A 153 7.91 -1.44 10.79
N GLY A 154 8.27 -2.67 10.46
CA GLY A 154 8.58 -3.71 11.43
C GLY A 154 8.64 -5.09 10.79
N HIS A 155 8.21 -6.13 11.52
CA HIS A 155 8.23 -7.51 11.05
C HIS A 155 6.97 -8.28 11.47
N VAL A 156 6.63 -9.34 10.75
CA VAL A 156 5.56 -10.27 11.11
C VAL A 156 6.13 -11.63 11.52
N PHE A 157 5.53 -12.24 12.55
CA PHE A 157 5.91 -13.53 13.12
C PHE A 157 4.70 -14.45 13.29
N ASP A 158 4.93 -15.75 13.45
CA ASP A 158 3.91 -16.81 13.59
C ASP A 158 3.62 -17.21 15.05
N ASP A 159 3.91 -16.32 15.99
CA ASP A 159 3.77 -16.53 17.44
C ASP A 159 2.70 -15.62 18.07
N GLY A 160 1.72 -15.19 17.27
CA GLY A 160 0.62 -14.34 17.72
C GLY A 160 -0.56 -15.11 18.34
N PRO A 161 -1.54 -14.39 18.89
CA PRO A 161 -2.75 -15.01 19.44
C PRO A 161 -3.69 -15.52 18.34
N LYS A 162 -4.65 -16.36 18.73
CA LYS A 162 -5.83 -16.65 17.90
C LYS A 162 -6.60 -15.34 17.62
N PRO A 163 -7.28 -15.22 16.47
CA PRO A 163 -7.53 -16.26 15.47
C PRO A 163 -6.44 -16.42 14.40
N THR A 164 -5.58 -15.41 14.19
CA THR A 164 -4.63 -15.40 13.06
C THR A 164 -3.35 -16.18 13.33
N GLY A 165 -2.92 -16.27 14.60
CA GLY A 165 -1.61 -16.78 14.97
C GLY A 165 -0.46 -15.85 14.57
N LYS A 166 -0.76 -14.65 14.06
CA LYS A 166 0.25 -13.71 13.56
C LYS A 166 0.53 -12.63 14.59
N ARG A 167 1.79 -12.22 14.68
CA ARG A 167 2.22 -11.03 15.44
C ARG A 167 2.91 -10.05 14.51
N TYR A 168 2.22 -8.97 14.22
CA TYR A 168 2.75 -7.79 13.54
C TYR A 168 3.46 -6.93 14.58
N CYS A 169 4.78 -7.06 14.64
CA CYS A 169 5.66 -6.38 15.59
C CYS A 169 6.17 -5.10 14.95
N MET A 170 5.67 -3.95 15.41
CA MET A 170 5.84 -2.67 14.75
C MET A 170 6.81 -1.79 15.53
N ASN A 171 7.65 -1.01 14.85
CA ASN A 171 8.28 0.13 15.50
C ASN A 171 7.19 1.18 15.81
N GLY A 172 7.09 1.61 17.07
CA GLY A 172 6.24 2.73 17.48
C GLY A 172 6.59 4.00 16.73
N GLY A 173 7.88 4.31 16.55
CA GLY A 173 8.33 5.45 15.76
C GLY A 173 8.00 5.38 14.26
N ALA A 174 7.54 4.23 13.73
CA ALA A 174 7.03 4.15 12.35
C ALA A 174 5.56 4.60 12.24
N MET A 175 4.89 4.86 13.37
CA MET A 175 3.46 5.12 13.43
C MET A 175 3.16 6.44 14.15
N ASN A 176 1.98 7.01 13.87
CA ASN A 176 1.32 8.03 14.67
C ASN A 176 -0.01 7.47 15.15
N PHE A 177 -0.45 7.84 16.34
CA PHE A 177 -1.73 7.37 16.90
C PHE A 177 -2.77 8.49 16.98
N VAL A 178 -3.98 8.21 16.50
CA VAL A 178 -5.15 9.10 16.67
C VAL A 178 -6.19 8.40 17.55
N PRO A 179 -6.49 8.93 18.75
CA PRO A 179 -7.54 8.39 19.61
C PRO A 179 -8.92 8.46 18.94
N LEU A 180 -9.77 7.46 19.18
CA LEU A 180 -11.20 7.58 18.85
C LEU A 180 -11.82 8.67 19.75
N SER A 181 -12.45 9.66 19.14
CA SER A 181 -13.29 10.63 19.85
C SER A 181 -14.41 9.89 20.59
N LYS A 182 -14.66 10.27 21.84
CA LYS A 182 -15.85 9.83 22.58
C LYS A 182 -17.08 10.63 22.18
#